data_AF-A0A2G6VVX0-F1
#
_entry.id   AF-A0A2G6VVX0-F1
#
_cell.length_a   1.000
_cell.length_b   1.000
_cell.length_c   1.000
_cell.angle_alpha   90.00
_cell.angle_beta   90.00
_cell.angle_gamma   90.00
#
_symmetry.space_group_name_H-M   'P 1'
#
loop_
_entity.id
_entity.type
_entity.pdbx_description
1 polymer ?
#
loop_
_entity_poly.entity_id
_entity_poly.type
_entity_poly.pdbx_seq_one_letter_code
_entity_poly.pdbx_strand_id
1 'polypeptide(L)'
;MFGCQKQEKIDTKIITIKLPKRDKNNIIGFACFYAGTKSEPVKKISEILKNKNYTTLKAKLYDVNPAEKYLATVACEKLETKKLIKLTEQEFTQIKINKESDEKVTLCGGCTNEEELTLKEMFTSKENFLADSVEEWINEMIK
;
A
#
# COMPACT_ATOMS: atom_id res chain seq x y z
N MET A 1 9.52 -29.05 -6.65
CA MET A 1 8.22 -28.34 -6.57
C MET A 1 7.68 -28.58 -5.17
N PHE A 2 7.84 -27.64 -4.26
CA PHE A 2 7.41 -27.82 -2.87
C PHE A 2 5.90 -27.53 -2.79
N GLY A 3 5.14 -28.62 -2.72
CA GLY A 3 3.71 -28.60 -2.43
C GLY A 3 3.46 -28.20 -0.98
N CYS A 4 2.50 -27.31 -0.77
CA CYS A 4 2.00 -27.01 0.57
C CYS A 4 1.06 -28.15 0.99
N GLN A 5 1.60 -29.15 1.67
CA GLN A 5 0.78 -30.11 2.41
C GLN A 5 0.77 -29.71 3.89
N LYS A 6 -0.43 -29.57 4.45
CA LYS A 6 -0.64 -29.86 5.87
C LYS A 6 -2.03 -30.44 6.06
N GLN A 7 -2.08 -31.74 6.35
CA GLN A 7 -3.22 -32.35 7.04
C GLN A 7 -3.03 -32.08 8.53
N GLU A 8 -3.96 -31.35 9.14
CA GLU A 8 -4.24 -31.47 10.57
C GLU A 8 -5.75 -31.69 10.71
N LYS A 9 -6.13 -32.92 11.10
CA LYS A 9 -7.46 -33.23 11.59
C LYS A 9 -7.58 -32.58 12.97
N ILE A 10 -8.40 -31.55 13.09
CA ILE A 10 -8.77 -30.96 14.38
C ILE A 10 -10.27 -31.09 14.51
N ASP A 11 -10.68 -31.73 15.61
CA ASP A 11 -12.06 -32.04 15.94
C ASP A 11 -12.96 -30.80 15.94
N THR A 12 -14.15 -31.02 15.42
CA THR A 12 -15.06 -29.98 14.91
C THR A 12 -15.69 -29.19 16.05
N LYS A 13 -15.20 -27.96 16.29
CA LYS A 13 -16.06 -26.84 16.66
C LYS A 13 -15.79 -25.73 15.65
N ILE A 14 -16.69 -25.60 14.66
CA ILE A 14 -16.67 -24.49 13.71
C ILE A 14 -16.97 -23.22 14.51
N ILE A 15 -15.92 -22.59 15.03
CA ILE A 15 -16.00 -21.20 15.47
C ILE A 15 -16.07 -20.42 14.18
N THR A 16 -17.26 -19.93 13.81
CA THR A 16 -17.41 -18.98 12.73
C THR A 16 -16.77 -17.67 13.18
N ILE A 17 -15.45 -17.56 13.05
CA ILE A 17 -14.73 -16.32 13.27
C ILE A 17 -15.17 -15.41 12.12
N LYS A 18 -16.10 -14.49 12.40
CA LYS A 18 -16.37 -13.37 11.48
C LYS A 18 -15.08 -12.56 11.40
N LEU A 19 -14.29 -12.78 10.36
CA LEU A 19 -13.18 -11.89 10.04
C LEU A 19 -13.75 -10.47 9.95
N PRO A 20 -13.11 -9.46 10.55
CA PRO A 20 -13.56 -8.08 10.45
C PRO A 20 -13.73 -7.73 8.97
N LYS A 21 -14.81 -7.01 8.64
CA LYS A 21 -15.14 -6.64 7.28
C LYS A 21 -14.04 -5.73 6.73
N ARG A 22 -13.12 -6.30 5.97
CA ARG A 22 -11.98 -5.60 5.38
C ARG A 22 -12.46 -4.57 4.37
N ASP A 23 -12.02 -3.33 4.51
CA ASP A 23 -12.15 -2.36 3.43
C ASP A 23 -11.08 -2.65 2.38
N LYS A 24 -11.46 -3.41 1.35
CA LYS A 24 -10.56 -3.79 0.25
C LYS A 24 -9.97 -2.59 -0.49
N ASN A 25 -10.61 -1.42 -0.38
CA ASN A 25 -10.14 -0.20 -1.02
C ASN A 25 -9.05 0.47 -0.18
N ASN A 26 -8.91 0.16 1.11
CA ASN A 26 -7.93 0.77 2.01
C ASN A 26 -6.89 -0.25 2.53
N ILE A 27 -6.49 -1.17 1.64
CA ILE A 27 -5.43 -2.15 1.91
C ILE A 27 -4.21 -1.84 1.04
N ILE A 28 -3.03 -1.85 1.65
CA ILE A 28 -1.76 -1.92 0.93
C ILE A 28 -1.22 -3.33 1.08
N GLY A 29 -0.89 -3.93 -0.06
CA GLY A 29 -0.20 -5.20 -0.07
C GLY A 29 0.10 -5.66 -1.49
N PHE A 30 1.24 -6.33 -1.61
CA PHE A 30 1.83 -6.71 -2.90
C PHE A 30 1.59 -8.18 -3.25
N ALA A 31 1.28 -9.01 -2.25
CA ALA A 31 0.95 -10.43 -2.39
C ALA A 31 -0.16 -10.82 -1.39
N CYS A 32 -1.31 -10.19 -1.49
CA CYS A 32 -2.44 -10.41 -0.60
C CYS A 32 -3.37 -11.53 -1.06
N PHE A 33 -4.08 -12.10 -0.10
CA PHE A 33 -5.08 -13.16 -0.29
C PHE A 33 -4.48 -14.49 -0.81
N TYR A 34 -5.32 -15.52 -0.91
CA TYR A 34 -4.92 -16.86 -1.36
C TYR A 34 -4.27 -16.90 -2.76
N ALA A 35 -4.55 -15.88 -3.58
CA ALA A 35 -4.02 -15.76 -4.93
C ALA A 35 -2.69 -14.99 -5.03
N GLY A 36 -2.17 -14.43 -3.92
CA GLY A 36 -0.92 -13.66 -3.94
C GLY A 36 -1.00 -12.40 -4.82
N THR A 37 -2.16 -11.75 -4.86
CA THR A 37 -2.40 -10.61 -5.76
C THR A 37 -2.15 -9.27 -5.07
N LYS A 38 -1.70 -8.28 -5.85
CA LYS A 38 -1.67 -6.88 -5.42
C LYS A 38 -3.07 -6.41 -4.99
N SER A 39 -3.12 -5.61 -3.93
CA SER A 39 -4.32 -4.87 -3.53
C SER A 39 -4.77 -3.87 -4.60
N GLU A 40 -6.04 -3.46 -4.57
CA GLU A 40 -6.60 -2.54 -5.56
C GLU A 40 -5.88 -1.17 -5.60
N PRO A 41 -5.57 -0.51 -4.46
CA PRO A 41 -4.78 0.72 -4.47
C PRO A 41 -3.41 0.56 -5.14
N VAL A 42 -2.71 -0.54 -4.85
CA VAL A 42 -1.40 -0.83 -5.45
C VAL A 42 -1.52 -1.05 -6.95
N LYS A 43 -2.52 -1.80 -7.43
CA LYS A 43 -2.76 -2.00 -8.87
C LYS A 43 -3.02 -0.66 -9.57
N LYS A 44 -3.93 0.14 -9.02
CA LYS A 44 -4.34 1.42 -9.59
C LYS A 44 -3.18 2.40 -9.72
N ILE A 45 -2.38 2.57 -8.66
CA ILE A 45 -1.21 3.44 -8.71
C ILE A 45 -0.13 2.86 -9.64
N SER A 46 0.04 1.53 -9.67
CA SER A 46 0.96 0.88 -10.62
C SER A 46 0.58 1.15 -12.08
N GLU A 47 -0.71 1.11 -12.42
CA GLU A 47 -1.18 1.42 -13.77
C GLU A 47 -0.95 2.89 -14.15
N ILE A 48 -1.21 3.81 -13.22
CA ILE A 48 -0.92 5.25 -13.41
C ILE A 48 0.58 5.45 -13.69
N LEU A 49 1.46 4.80 -12.92
CA LEU A 49 2.91 4.89 -13.07
C LEU A 49 3.39 4.28 -14.39
N LYS A 50 2.89 3.09 -14.76
CA LYS A 50 3.20 2.43 -16.05
C LYS A 50 2.83 3.31 -17.23
N ASN A 51 1.69 3.98 -17.16
CA ASN A 51 1.20 4.88 -18.19
C ASN A 51 1.84 6.28 -18.13
N LYS A 52 2.74 6.54 -17.15
CA LYS A 52 3.38 7.83 -16.89
C LYS A 52 2.38 8.98 -16.74
N ASN A 53 1.16 8.69 -16.27
CA ASN A 53 0.12 9.70 -16.09
C ASN A 53 0.33 10.44 -14.76
N TYR A 54 1.37 11.26 -14.71
CA TYR A 54 1.79 11.93 -13.48
C TYR A 54 0.81 13.00 -13.00
N THR A 55 0.00 13.58 -13.89
CA THR A 55 -1.10 14.48 -13.50
C THR A 55 -2.13 13.75 -12.65
N THR A 56 -2.56 12.55 -13.09
CA THR A 56 -3.46 11.72 -12.28
C THR A 56 -2.79 11.24 -11.00
N LEU A 57 -1.50 10.91 -11.03
CA LEU A 57 -0.76 10.54 -9.81
C LEU A 57 -0.77 11.66 -8.77
N LYS A 58 -0.46 12.90 -9.18
CA LYS A 58 -0.46 14.07 -8.30
C LYS A 58 -1.83 14.35 -7.71
N ALA A 59 -2.91 14.16 -8.48
CA ALA A 59 -4.27 14.28 -7.96
C ALA A 59 -4.56 13.29 -6.82
N LYS A 60 -3.88 12.13 -6.78
CA LYS A 60 -4.02 11.14 -5.70
C LYS A 60 -3.41 11.56 -4.37
N LEU A 61 -2.57 12.60 -4.34
CA LEU A 61 -2.13 13.22 -3.07
C LEU A 61 -3.32 13.78 -2.26
N TYR A 62 -4.42 14.11 -2.93
CA TYR A 62 -5.62 14.74 -2.37
C TYR A 62 -6.82 13.79 -2.31
N ASP A 63 -6.64 12.48 -2.56
CA ASP A 63 -7.76 11.53 -2.56
C ASP A 63 -8.40 11.42 -1.17
N VAL A 64 -9.58 10.83 -1.03
CA VAL A 64 -10.16 10.52 0.29
C VAL A 64 -9.58 9.22 0.85
N ASN A 65 -9.07 8.35 -0.03
CA ASN A 65 -8.57 7.02 0.32
C ASN A 65 -7.13 7.06 0.89
N PRO A 66 -6.91 6.65 2.15
CA PRO A 66 -5.58 6.69 2.78
C PRO A 66 -4.52 5.83 2.07
N ALA A 67 -4.87 4.62 1.61
CA ALA A 67 -3.95 3.77 0.86
C ALA A 67 -3.49 4.41 -0.45
N GLU A 68 -4.40 5.05 -1.20
CA GLU A 68 -4.05 5.78 -2.42
C GLU A 68 -3.19 7.02 -2.12
N LYS A 69 -3.50 7.78 -1.06
CA LYS A 69 -2.68 8.93 -0.61
C LYS A 69 -1.25 8.50 -0.31
N TYR A 70 -1.08 7.42 0.45
CA TYR A 70 0.23 6.91 0.83
C TYR A 70 1.06 6.55 -0.40
N LEU A 71 0.51 5.71 -1.28
CA LEU A 71 1.21 5.25 -2.48
C LEU A 71 1.54 6.40 -3.43
N ALA A 72 0.64 7.37 -3.59
CA ALA A 72 0.88 8.58 -4.36
C ALA A 72 1.99 9.44 -3.75
N THR A 73 2.01 9.58 -2.43
CA THR A 73 3.03 10.35 -1.69
C THR A 73 4.42 9.76 -1.94
N VAL A 74 4.59 8.45 -1.72
CA VAL A 74 5.87 7.75 -1.97
C VAL A 74 6.29 7.90 -3.43
N ALA A 75 5.36 7.70 -4.37
CA ALA A 75 5.67 7.76 -5.79
C ALA A 75 6.05 9.17 -6.25
N CYS A 76 5.35 10.20 -5.79
CA CYS A 76 5.67 11.59 -6.09
C CYS A 76 7.04 12.01 -5.53
N GLU A 77 7.35 11.68 -4.27
CA GLU A 77 8.67 11.95 -3.68
C GLU A 77 9.80 11.27 -4.49
N LYS A 78 9.60 10.02 -4.92
CA LYS A 78 10.59 9.28 -5.70
C LYS A 78 10.78 9.86 -7.12
N LEU A 79 9.69 10.20 -7.80
CA LEU A 79 9.72 10.82 -9.14
C LEU A 79 10.39 12.20 -9.11
N GLU A 80 10.10 13.01 -8.10
CA GLU A 80 10.73 14.32 -7.89
C GLU A 80 12.23 14.18 -7.66
N THR A 81 12.63 13.24 -6.79
CA THR A 81 14.05 12.94 -6.51
C THR A 81 14.81 12.54 -7.79
N LYS A 82 14.15 11.77 -8.67
CA LYS A 82 14.69 11.41 -9.99
C LYS A 82 14.53 12.50 -11.06
N LYS A 83 13.97 13.67 -10.72
CA LYS A 83 13.70 14.81 -11.62
C LYS A 83 12.80 14.46 -12.81
N LEU A 84 11.93 13.46 -12.66
CA LEU A 84 10.98 13.03 -13.69
C LEU A 84 9.68 13.83 -13.67
N ILE A 85 9.38 14.43 -12.52
CA ILE A 85 8.32 15.42 -12.35
C ILE A 85 8.91 16.63 -11.63
N LYS A 86 8.13 17.71 -11.59
CA LYS A 86 8.35 18.85 -10.70
C LYS A 86 7.12 19.01 -9.82
N LEU A 87 7.29 18.98 -8.51
CA LEU A 87 6.23 19.24 -7.55
C LEU A 87 6.05 20.73 -7.31
N THR A 88 4.80 21.16 -7.17
CA THR A 88 4.45 22.53 -6.78
C THR A 88 4.54 22.69 -5.26
N GLU A 89 4.56 23.93 -4.78
CA GLU A 89 4.53 24.21 -3.33
C GLU A 89 3.29 23.62 -2.64
N GLN A 90 2.15 23.61 -3.34
CA GLN A 90 0.91 23.02 -2.84
C GLN A 90 1.03 21.49 -2.73
N GLU A 91 1.67 20.84 -3.72
CA GLU A 91 1.89 19.39 -3.69
C GLU A 91 2.90 19.00 -2.61
N PHE A 92 3.97 19.77 -2.41
CA PHE A 92 4.91 19.57 -1.30
C PHE A 92 4.22 19.75 0.05
N THR A 93 3.35 20.74 0.18
CA THR A 93 2.57 20.95 1.40
C THR A 93 1.63 19.77 1.64
N GLN A 94 0.95 19.28 0.61
CA GLN A 94 0.07 18.13 0.74
C GLN A 94 0.82 16.85 1.12
N ILE A 95 2.02 16.62 0.56
CA ILE A 95 2.90 15.51 0.95
C ILE A 95 3.23 15.56 2.44
N LYS A 96 3.56 16.74 2.98
CA LYS A 96 3.83 16.91 4.42
C LYS A 96 2.59 16.57 5.25
N ILE A 97 1.42 17.07 4.87
CA ILE A 97 0.14 16.76 5.52
C ILE A 97 -0.11 15.25 5.52
N ASN A 98 0.08 14.58 4.38
CA ASN A 98 -0.12 13.13 4.28
C ASN A 98 0.83 12.35 5.19
N LYS A 99 2.10 12.80 5.33
CA LYS A 99 3.12 12.17 6.18
C LYS A 99 2.91 12.39 7.67
N GLU A 100 2.05 13.33 8.05
CA GLU A 100 1.70 13.63 9.44
C GLU A 100 0.27 13.16 9.79
N SER A 101 -0.45 12.56 8.85
CA SER A 101 -1.85 12.15 9.01
C SER A 101 -2.01 10.93 9.92
N ASP A 102 -2.99 11.01 10.82
CA ASP A 102 -3.47 9.91 11.66
C ASP A 102 -4.51 9.01 10.95
N GLU A 103 -4.78 9.26 9.67
CA GLU A 103 -5.60 8.36 8.86
C GLU A 103 -4.95 6.99 8.77
N LYS A 104 -5.76 5.94 8.89
CA LYS A 104 -5.26 4.57 8.99
C LYS A 104 -5.36 3.81 7.67
N VAL A 105 -4.44 2.88 7.49
CA VAL A 105 -4.41 1.96 6.37
C VAL A 105 -4.13 0.55 6.87
N THR A 106 -4.76 -0.44 6.25
CA THR A 106 -4.50 -1.84 6.55
C THR A 106 -3.36 -2.35 5.67
N LEU A 107 -2.35 -2.93 6.30
CA LEU A 107 -1.26 -3.63 5.64
C LEU A 107 -1.58 -5.10 5.55
N CYS A 108 -1.21 -5.71 4.43
CA CYS A 108 -1.37 -7.13 4.23
C CYS A 108 -0.09 -7.74 3.63
N GLY A 109 0.53 -8.61 4.43
CA GLY A 109 1.74 -9.37 4.10
C GLY A 109 1.45 -10.79 3.59
N GLY A 110 0.19 -11.10 3.27
CA GLY A 110 -0.23 -12.43 2.79
C GLY A 110 -1.34 -13.04 3.63
N CYS A 111 -1.33 -14.37 3.79
CA CYS A 111 -2.44 -15.12 4.39
C CYS A 111 -2.58 -14.94 5.92
N THR A 112 -1.52 -14.55 6.62
CA THR A 112 -1.48 -14.56 8.11
C THR A 112 -1.09 -13.23 8.75
N ASN A 113 -0.61 -12.26 7.97
CA ASN A 113 -0.02 -11.03 8.50
C ASN A 113 -0.85 -9.84 8.04
N GLU A 114 -1.62 -9.27 8.96
CA GLU A 114 -2.38 -8.03 8.77
C GLU A 114 -2.11 -7.11 9.96
N GLU A 115 -1.90 -5.83 9.66
CA GLU A 115 -1.65 -4.78 10.64
C GLU A 115 -2.37 -3.51 10.18
N GLU A 116 -2.69 -2.62 11.10
CA GLU A 116 -3.24 -1.31 10.78
C GLU A 116 -2.31 -0.24 11.32
N LEU A 117 -1.80 0.62 10.44
CA LEU A 117 -0.93 1.74 10.79
C LEU A 117 -1.56 3.05 10.31
N THR A 118 -1.26 4.13 11.01
CA THR A 118 -1.49 5.49 10.50
C THR A 118 -0.57 5.79 9.32
N LEU A 119 -0.94 6.75 8.46
CA LEU A 119 -0.05 7.21 7.40
C LEU A 119 1.27 7.72 7.97
N LYS A 120 1.23 8.45 9.08
CA LYS A 120 2.43 8.87 9.79
C LYS A 120 3.34 7.70 10.16
N GLU A 121 2.79 6.67 10.81
CA GLU A 121 3.55 5.45 11.16
C GLU A 121 4.10 4.73 9.94
N MET A 122 3.40 4.76 8.80
CA MET A 122 3.90 4.19 7.55
C MET A 122 5.22 4.82 7.07
N PHE A 123 5.48 6.09 7.40
CA PHE A 123 6.71 6.79 7.04
C PHE A 123 7.79 6.77 8.12
N THR A 124 7.42 6.57 9.40
CA THR A 124 8.36 6.72 10.53
C THR A 124 8.60 5.45 11.33
N SER A 125 7.67 4.50 11.31
CA SER A 125 7.75 3.29 12.14
C SER A 125 8.74 2.29 11.56
N LYS A 126 9.59 1.74 12.42
CA LYS A 126 10.44 0.59 12.11
C LYS A 126 9.65 -0.72 12.03
N GLU A 127 8.40 -0.71 12.49
CA GLU A 127 7.51 -1.87 12.52
C GLU A 127 6.72 -2.01 11.22
N ASN A 128 6.77 -1.02 10.31
CA ASN A 128 6.17 -1.12 8.98
C ASN A 128 6.87 -2.22 8.16
N PHE A 129 6.36 -3.44 8.23
CA PHE A 129 6.91 -4.60 7.52
C PHE A 129 6.78 -4.51 6.00
N LEU A 130 5.99 -3.56 5.47
CA LEU A 130 5.85 -3.34 4.03
C LEU A 130 6.85 -2.32 3.47
N ALA A 131 7.65 -1.65 4.29
CA ALA A 131 8.55 -0.58 3.85
C ALA A 131 9.47 -1.04 2.70
N ASP A 132 10.12 -2.20 2.84
CA ASP A 132 11.02 -2.74 1.81
C ASP A 132 10.26 -3.12 0.53
N SER A 133 9.07 -3.70 0.66
CA SER A 133 8.23 -4.06 -0.50
C SER A 133 7.75 -2.82 -1.27
N VAL A 134 7.46 -1.72 -0.56
CA VAL A 134 7.08 -0.44 -1.18
C VAL A 134 8.27 0.14 -1.94
N GLU A 135 9.47 0.12 -1.34
CA GLU A 135 10.70 0.62 -1.98
C GLU A 135 11.07 -0.20 -3.22
N GLU A 136 11.00 -1.53 -3.14
CA GLU A 136 11.21 -2.41 -4.30
C GLU A 136 10.21 -2.11 -5.42
N TRP A 137 8.92 -2.10 -5.08
CA TRP A 137 7.85 -1.81 -6.04
C TRP A 137 8.04 -0.48 -6.75
N ILE A 138 8.34 0.61 -6.03
CA ILE A 138 8.47 1.92 -6.65
C ILE A 138 9.69 2.00 -7.57
N ASN A 139 10.79 1.33 -7.20
CA ASN A 139 11.98 1.23 -8.05
C ASN A 139 11.72 0.42 -9.33
N GLU A 140 10.90 -0.63 -9.27
CA GLU A 140 10.48 -1.37 -10.46
C GLU A 140 9.60 -0.53 -11.40
N MET A 141 8.73 0.31 -10.84
CA MET A 141 7.79 1.14 -11.62
C MET A 141 8.48 2.36 -12.25
N ILE A 142 9.53 2.88 -11.63
CA ILE A 142 10.27 4.05 -12.10
C ILE A 142 11.66 3.62 -12.56
N LYS A 143 11.75 3.05 -13.77
CA LYS A 143 13.02 2.74 -14.44
C LYS A 143 13.61 3.99 -15.10
#